data_AF-A0A7Y1SJP7-F1
#
_entry.id   AF-A0A7Y1SJP7-F1
#
_cell.length_a   1.000
_cell.length_b   1.000
_cell.length_c   1.000
_cell.angle_alpha   90.00
_cell.angle_beta   90.00
_cell.angle_gamma   90.00
#
_symmetry.space_group_name_H-M   'P 1'
#
loop_
_entity.id
_entity.type
_entity.pdbx_description
1 polymer ?
#
loop_
_entity_poly.entity_id
_entity_poly.type
_entity_poly.pdbx_seq_one_letter_code
_entity_poly.pdbx_strand_id
1 'polypeptide(L)'
;MGAYGLKTHIWNNNLKSIVLLIMFPVLILALIYAGLLLWAGYIEGVGTQEGFAFALDTLPQAIPYTLLGVGTWFAIAFVGHQSLIDMATKARPLTQSQAPRPYKMLENLCISRGMT
;
A
#
# COMPACT_ATOMS: atom_id res chain seq x y z
N MET A 1 13.47 21.10 -23.56
CA MET A 1 13.12 19.70 -23.88
C MET A 1 12.74 19.02 -22.56
N GLY A 2 11.47 18.64 -22.38
CA GLY A 2 11.03 17.95 -21.16
C GLY A 2 11.70 16.59 -21.06
N ALA A 3 12.16 16.20 -19.87
CA ALA A 3 12.83 14.94 -19.62
C ALA A 3 11.89 13.75 -19.94
N TYR A 4 11.96 13.25 -21.18
CA TYR A 4 11.32 12.01 -21.61
C TYR A 4 11.96 10.85 -20.85
N GLY A 5 11.20 10.23 -19.94
CA GLY A 5 11.67 9.17 -19.05
C GLY A 5 10.97 9.22 -17.69
N LEU A 6 10.94 10.38 -17.03
CA LEU A 6 10.32 10.52 -15.71
C LEU A 6 8.82 10.20 -15.73
N LYS A 7 8.09 10.65 -16.77
CA LYS A 7 6.65 10.40 -16.87
C LYS A 7 6.31 8.92 -17.01
N THR A 8 7.07 8.18 -17.82
CA THR A 8 6.87 6.73 -17.99
C THR A 8 7.18 5.97 -16.70
N HIS A 9 8.26 6.34 -15.99
CA HIS A 9 8.58 5.75 -14.70
C HIS A 9 7.53 6.04 -13.62
N ILE A 10 7.03 7.28 -13.54
CA ILE A 10 5.94 7.65 -12.62
C ILE A 10 4.69 6.84 -12.93
N TRP A 11 4.30 6.73 -14.20
CA TRP A 11 3.15 5.94 -14.61
C TRP A 11 3.29 4.46 -14.26
N ASN A 12 4.44 3.86 -14.57
CA ASN A 12 4.70 2.45 -14.26
C ASN A 12 4.71 2.19 -12.74
N ASN A 13 5.27 3.11 -11.96
CA ASN A 13 5.26 3.02 -10.51
C ASN A 13 3.84 3.14 -9.96
N ASN A 14 3.09 4.14 -10.38
CA ASN A 14 1.72 4.37 -9.94
C ASN A 14 0.81 3.18 -10.30
N LEU A 15 0.97 2.61 -11.51
CA LEU A 15 0.21 1.43 -11.92
C LEU A 15 0.49 0.25 -11.00
N LYS A 16 1.76 -0.04 -10.72
CA LYS A 16 2.16 -1.12 -9.80
C LYS A 16 1.63 -0.88 -8.39
N SER A 17 1.71 0.36 -7.89
CA SER A 17 1.17 0.73 -6.59
C SER A 17 -0.35 0.55 -6.52
N ILE A 18 -1.09 0.97 -7.54
CA ILE A 18 -2.55 0.78 -7.61
C ILE A 18 -2.90 -0.71 -7.61
N VAL A 19 -2.22 -1.51 -8.45
CA VAL A 19 -2.42 -2.96 -8.48
C VAL A 19 -2.14 -3.57 -7.11
N LEU A 20 -1.05 -3.19 -6.46
CA LEU A 20 -0.70 -3.67 -5.12
C LEU A 20 -1.77 -3.31 -4.08
N LEU A 21 -2.28 -2.07 -4.12
CA LEU A 21 -3.32 -1.58 -3.21
C LEU A 21 -4.65 -2.33 -3.40
N ILE A 22 -5.00 -2.72 -4.63
CA ILE A 22 -6.21 -3.51 -4.92
C ILE A 22 -6.01 -4.98 -4.56
N MET A 23 -4.82 -5.54 -4.81
CA MET A 23 -4.52 -6.94 -4.51
C MET A 23 -4.51 -7.23 -3.01
N PHE A 24 -4.23 -6.24 -2.16
CA PHE A 24 -4.24 -6.42 -0.71
C PHE A 24 -5.61 -6.81 -0.13
N PRO A 25 -6.72 -6.07 -0.33
CA PRO A 25 -8.04 -6.51 0.14
C PRO A 25 -8.49 -7.82 -0.52
N VAL A 26 -8.11 -8.08 -1.78
CA VAL A 26 -8.37 -9.37 -2.44
C VAL A 26 -7.67 -10.51 -1.70
N LEU A 27 -6.41 -10.32 -1.31
CA LEU A 27 -5.66 -11.29 -0.52
C LEU A 27 -6.32 -11.54 0.84
N ILE A 28 -6.77 -10.48 1.53
CA ILE A 28 -7.49 -10.63 2.82
C ILE A 28 -8.78 -11.43 2.64
N LEU A 29 -9.57 -11.16 1.59
CA LEU A 29 -10.77 -11.94 1.29
C LEU A 29 -10.45 -13.40 0.98
N ALA A 30 -9.35 -13.68 0.29
CA ALA A 30 -8.89 -15.06 0.04
C ALA A 30 -8.50 -15.78 1.34
N LEU A 31 -7.88 -15.08 2.30
CA LEU A 31 -7.59 -15.63 3.63
C LEU A 31 -8.84 -15.87 4.46
N ILE A 32 -9.83 -14.96 4.39
CA ILE A 32 -11.14 -15.16 5.03
C ILE A 32 -11.84 -16.38 4.45
N TYR A 33 -11.85 -16.52 3.12
CA TYR A 33 -12.41 -17.69 2.44
C TYR A 33 -11.73 -18.99 2.90
N ALA A 34 -10.40 -19.02 2.99
CA ALA A 34 -9.67 -20.16 3.54
C ALA A 34 -10.07 -20.46 5.00
N GLY A 35 -10.22 -19.42 5.82
CA GLY A 35 -10.71 -19.55 7.20
C GLY A 35 -12.12 -20.13 7.29
N LEU A 36 -13.03 -19.72 6.40
CA LEU A 36 -14.40 -20.26 6.32
C LEU A 36 -14.41 -21.74 5.93
N LEU A 37 -13.53 -22.16 5.01
CA LEU A 37 -13.39 -23.58 4.66
C LEU A 37 -12.89 -24.42 5.85
N LEU A 38 -11.92 -23.89 6.60
CA LEU A 38 -11.45 -24.56 7.82
C LEU A 38 -12.57 -24.62 8.87
N TRP A 39 -13.35 -23.55 9.01
CA TRP A 39 -14.50 -23.53 9.92
C TRP A 39 -15.54 -24.60 9.54
N ALA A 40 -15.98 -24.63 8.28
CA ALA A 40 -16.92 -25.63 7.79
C ALA A 40 -16.41 -27.07 8.00
N GLY A 41 -15.15 -27.34 7.67
CA GLY A 41 -14.58 -28.69 7.77
C GLY A 41 -14.31 -29.16 9.20
N TYR A 42 -13.77 -28.28 10.07
CA TYR A 42 -13.32 -28.68 11.41
C TYR A 42 -14.33 -28.40 12.52
N ILE A 43 -15.17 -27.37 12.38
CA ILE A 43 -16.11 -26.96 13.41
C ILE A 43 -17.51 -27.50 13.12
N GLU A 44 -18.01 -27.30 11.90
CA GLU A 44 -19.35 -27.77 11.52
C GLU A 44 -19.34 -29.24 11.07
N GLY A 45 -18.19 -29.74 10.61
CA GLY A 45 -18.02 -31.12 10.18
C GLY A 45 -18.76 -31.44 8.87
N VAL A 46 -19.04 -30.42 8.04
CA VAL A 46 -19.74 -30.59 6.76
C VAL A 46 -18.83 -31.17 5.69
N GLY A 47 -19.43 -31.82 4.69
CA GLY A 47 -18.69 -32.39 3.56
C GLY A 47 -17.95 -31.32 2.76
N THR A 48 -16.91 -31.69 2.01
CA THR A 48 -16.10 -30.75 1.23
C THR A 48 -16.93 -29.91 0.26
N GLN A 49 -17.87 -30.52 -0.45
CA GLN A 49 -18.73 -29.81 -1.41
C GLN A 49 -19.64 -28.78 -0.70
N GLU A 50 -20.17 -29.13 0.46
CA GLU A 50 -21.02 -28.26 1.28
C GLU A 50 -20.21 -27.11 1.88
N GLY A 51 -18.99 -27.39 2.35
CA GLY A 51 -18.06 -26.38 2.87
C GLY A 51 -17.67 -25.34 1.81
N PHE A 52 -17.46 -25.76 0.56
CA PHE A 52 -17.23 -24.82 -0.54
C PHE A 52 -18.44 -23.91 -0.81
N ALA A 53 -19.64 -24.48 -0.82
CA ALA A 53 -20.87 -23.71 -1.00
C ALA A 53 -21.09 -22.71 0.15
N PHE A 54 -20.91 -23.15 1.39
CA PHE A 54 -20.99 -22.32 2.59
C PHE A 54 -20.01 -21.14 2.55
N ALA A 55 -18.74 -21.41 2.23
CA ALA A 55 -17.72 -20.38 2.20
C ALA A 55 -17.99 -19.33 1.10
N LEU A 56 -18.46 -19.77 -0.08
CA LEU A 56 -18.83 -18.86 -1.18
C LEU A 56 -20.06 -18.02 -0.88
N ASP A 57 -21.06 -18.58 -0.20
CA ASP A 57 -22.30 -17.86 0.17
C ASP A 57 -22.05 -16.85 1.32
N THR A 58 -21.11 -17.19 2.22
CA THR A 58 -20.77 -16.34 3.37
C THR A 58 -19.79 -15.22 3.01
N LEU A 59 -18.88 -15.45 2.06
CA LEU A 59 -17.81 -14.49 1.71
C LEU A 59 -18.30 -13.07 1.34
N PRO A 60 -19.40 -12.88 0.57
CA PRO A 60 -19.92 -11.55 0.25
C PRO A 60 -20.26 -10.71 1.49
N GLN A 61 -20.68 -11.35 2.59
CA GLN A 61 -20.98 -10.66 3.84
C GLN A 61 -19.72 -10.11 4.51
N ALA A 62 -18.56 -10.72 4.27
CA ALA A 62 -17.28 -10.28 4.79
C ALA A 62 -16.68 -9.08 4.03
N ILE A 63 -17.13 -8.82 2.78
CA ILE A 63 -16.61 -7.73 1.93
C ILE A 63 -16.69 -6.36 2.62
N PRO A 64 -17.85 -5.87 3.11
CA PRO A 64 -17.94 -4.53 3.71
C PRO A 64 -17.02 -4.39 4.93
N TYR A 65 -16.95 -5.41 5.79
CA TYR A 65 -16.07 -5.40 6.96
C TYR A 65 -14.59 -5.41 6.58
N THR A 66 -14.24 -6.19 5.54
CA THR A 66 -12.87 -6.25 5.03
C THR A 66 -12.45 -4.90 4.45
N LEU A 67 -13.30 -4.27 3.63
CA LEU A 67 -13.02 -2.96 3.06
C LEU A 67 -12.90 -1.87 4.14
N LEU A 68 -13.75 -1.91 5.17
CA LEU A 68 -13.65 -0.99 6.31
C LEU A 68 -12.35 -1.18 7.09
N GLY A 69 -11.99 -2.43 7.41
CA GLY A 69 -10.77 -2.74 8.14
C GLY A 69 -9.50 -2.36 7.36
N VAL A 70 -9.42 -2.79 6.10
CA VAL A 70 -8.31 -2.45 5.21
C VAL A 70 -8.22 -0.95 4.97
N GLY A 71 -9.36 -0.28 4.72
CA GLY A 71 -9.41 1.16 4.52
C GLY A 71 -8.94 1.95 5.75
N THR A 72 -9.37 1.52 6.94
CA THR A 72 -8.91 2.11 8.21
C THR A 72 -7.41 1.92 8.39
N TRP A 73 -6.90 0.71 8.14
CA TRP A 73 -5.47 0.43 8.21
C TRP A 73 -4.65 1.28 7.22
N PHE A 74 -5.14 1.41 5.98
CA PHE A 74 -4.51 2.26 4.98
C PHE A 74 -4.50 3.73 5.39
N ALA A 75 -5.57 4.24 6.00
CA ALA A 75 -5.60 5.60 6.52
C ALA A 75 -4.53 5.83 7.60
N ILE A 76 -4.41 4.90 8.56
CA ILE A 76 -3.37 4.95 9.60
C ILE A 76 -1.98 4.90 8.97
N ALA A 77 -1.74 3.96 8.06
CA ALA A 77 -0.46 3.83 7.36
C ALA A 77 -0.13 5.08 6.54
N PHE A 78 -1.12 5.67 5.86
CA PHE A 78 -0.94 6.89 5.07
C PHE A 78 -0.53 8.08 5.94
N VAL A 79 -0.99 8.18 7.17
CA VAL A 79 -0.53 9.24 8.09
C VAL A 79 0.85 8.90 8.69
N GLY A 80 1.09 7.63 9.02
CA GLY A 80 2.30 7.21 9.74
C GLY A 80 3.55 6.94 8.90
N HIS A 81 3.42 6.70 7.59
CA HIS A 81 4.51 6.17 6.77
C HIS A 81 5.78 7.03 6.79
N GLN A 82 5.65 8.36 6.69
CA GLN A 82 6.81 9.25 6.64
C GLN A 82 7.60 9.23 7.96
N SER A 83 6.89 9.27 9.10
CA SER A 83 7.53 9.22 10.42
C SER A 83 8.31 7.92 10.63
N LEU A 84 7.77 6.80 10.15
CA LEU A 84 8.44 5.50 10.23
C LEU A 84 9.70 5.46 9.36
N ILE A 85 9.65 6.03 8.15
CA ILE A 85 10.81 6.15 7.26
C ILE A 85 11.89 7.03 7.89
N ASP A 86 11.51 8.19 8.41
CA ASP A 86 12.44 9.13 9.03
C ASP A 86 13.13 8.50 10.26
N MET A 87 12.37 7.80 11.09
CA MET A 87 12.89 7.07 12.24
C MET A 87 13.85 5.94 11.84
N ALA A 88 13.48 5.13 10.84
CA ALA A 88 14.30 4.00 10.37
C ALA A 88 15.61 4.47 9.73
N THR A 89 15.58 5.60 9.01
CA THR A 89 16.75 6.18 8.33
C THR A 89 17.56 7.12 9.22
N LYS A 90 17.04 7.47 10.42
CA LYS A 90 17.55 8.55 11.27
C LYS A 90 17.65 9.89 10.53
N ALA A 91 16.75 10.09 9.56
CA ALA A 91 16.70 11.32 8.79
C ALA A 91 16.18 12.46 9.67
N ARG A 92 16.67 13.67 9.38
CA ARG A 92 16.18 14.90 9.99
C ARG A 92 16.10 15.98 8.93
N PRO A 93 15.07 16.84 8.96
CA PRO A 93 14.98 17.97 8.03
C PRO A 93 16.18 18.90 8.24
N LEU A 94 16.75 19.38 7.12
CA LEU A 94 17.85 20.32 7.14
C LEU A 94 17.36 21.68 6.64
N THR A 95 17.66 22.71 7.41
CA THR A 95 17.52 24.10 6.97
C THR A 95 18.79 24.56 6.25
N GLN A 96 18.65 25.56 5.37
CA GLN A 96 19.78 26.09 4.60
C GLN A 96 20.91 26.61 5.50
N SER A 97 20.59 27.18 6.67
CA SER A 97 21.57 27.66 7.65
C SER A 97 22.34 26.53 8.33
N GLN A 98 21.72 25.37 8.55
CA GLN A 98 22.36 24.21 9.18
C GLN A 98 23.33 23.49 8.24
N ALA A 99 23.04 23.46 6.94
CA ALA A 99 23.85 22.77 5.94
C ALA A 99 23.86 23.50 4.58
N PRO A 100 24.61 24.62 4.46
CA PRO A 100 24.59 25.45 3.27
C PRO A 100 25.24 24.79 2.04
N ARG A 101 26.22 23.90 2.24
CA ARG A 101 26.97 23.26 1.15
C ARG A 101 26.10 22.29 0.31
N PRO A 102 25.36 21.33 0.90
CA PRO A 102 24.41 20.50 0.15
C PRO A 102 23.32 21.32 -0.56
N TYR A 103 22.79 22.35 0.11
CA TYR A 103 21.78 23.24 -0.49
C TYR A 103 22.29 23.91 -1.75
N LYS A 104 23.47 24.54 -1.72
CA LYS A 104 24.06 25.20 -2.91
C LYS A 104 24.38 24.23 -4.04
N MET A 105 24.80 22.99 -3.70
CA MET A 105 25.05 21.96 -4.72
C MET A 105 23.75 21.56 -5.43
N LEU A 106 22.66 21.36 -4.67
CA LEU A 106 21.35 21.06 -5.25
C LEU A 106 20.75 22.25 -5.99
N GLU A 107 20.89 23.47 -5.48
CA GLU A 107 20.40 24.71 -6.10
C GLU A 107 20.97 24.89 -7.52
N ASN A 108 22.29 24.78 -7.68
CA ASN A 108 22.91 24.86 -8.99
C ASN A 108 22.40 23.77 -9.96
N LEU A 109 22.17 22.55 -9.45
CA LEU A 109 21.60 21.46 -10.25
C LEU A 109 20.14 21.74 -10.63
N CYS A 110 19.34 22.30 -9.72
CA CYS A 110 17.94 22.64 -9.96
C CYS A 110 17.82 23.75 -11.02
N ILE A 111 18.62 24.81 -10.90
CA ILE A 111 18.71 25.89 -11.89
C ILE A 111 19.12 25.36 -13.26
N SER A 112 20.10 24.43 -13.31
CA SER A 112 20.51 23.78 -14.57
C SER A 112 19.39 23.01 -15.27
N ARG A 113 18.34 22.63 -14.52
CA ARG A 113 17.13 21.95 -15.02
C ARG A 113 15.95 22.90 -15.21
N GLY A 114 16.13 24.21 -15.04
CA GLY A 114 15.08 25.21 -15.20
C GLY A 114 14.11 25.28 -14.01
N MET A 115 14.51 24.76 -12.85
CA MET A 115 13.79 24.95 -11.59
C MET A 115 14.43 26.16 -10.88
N THR A 116 13.74 27.30 -10.89
CA THR A 116 14.13 28.55 -10.22
C THR A 116 13.15 28.88 -9.11
#